data_AF-A0A423TA34-F1
#
_entry.id   AF-A0A423TA34-F1
#
_cell.length_a   1.000
_cell.length_b   1.000
_cell.length_c   1.000
_cell.angle_alpha   90.00
_cell.angle_beta   90.00
_cell.angle_gamma   90.00
#
_symmetry.space_group_name_H-M   'P 1'
#
loop_
_entity.id
_entity.type
_entity.pdbx_description
1 polymer ?
#
loop_
_entity_poly.entity_id
_entity_poly.type
_entity_poly.pdbx_seq_one_letter_code
_entity_poly.pdbx_strand_id
1 'polypeptide(L)'
;MADITPSRQEKSLGLLTSKFVSLLQEAEDGVLDIKSAADQLAVRQKRRIYDITNVLEGIGLIEKKSKNSIVWKGGGPGSNTQEFTDRATMLKGEISELDQHEKMLDQHRQYMDVSFSVDSRRTQAKCQPL
;
A
#
# COMPACT_ATOMS: atom_id res chain seq x y z
N MET A 1 -41.71 1.10 32.54
CA MET A 1 -40.63 1.93 31.96
C MET A 1 -39.39 1.05 31.93
N ALA A 2 -39.00 0.54 30.75
CA ALA A 2 -37.81 -0.30 30.63
C ALA A 2 -36.58 0.58 30.85
N ASP A 3 -35.79 0.26 31.86
CA ASP A 3 -34.49 0.86 32.13
C ASP A 3 -33.57 0.53 30.96
N ILE A 4 -33.38 1.48 30.05
CA ILE A 4 -32.38 1.40 28.98
C ILE A 4 -31.03 1.60 29.67
N THR A 5 -30.54 0.55 30.33
CA THR A 5 -29.15 0.49 30.73
C THR A 5 -28.32 0.57 29.44
N PRO A 6 -27.47 1.59 29.26
CA PRO A 6 -26.71 1.74 28.03
C PRO A 6 -25.85 0.48 27.88
N SER A 7 -26.19 -0.32 26.87
CA SER A 7 -25.59 -1.63 26.63
C SER A 7 -24.08 -1.46 26.55
N ARG A 8 -23.33 -2.36 27.21
CA ARG A 8 -21.85 -2.36 27.23
C ARG A 8 -21.23 -2.23 25.82
N GLN A 9 -21.97 -2.66 24.80
CA GLN A 9 -21.58 -2.58 23.38
C GLN A 9 -21.47 -1.14 22.86
N GLU A 10 -22.30 -0.20 23.33
CA GLU A 10 -22.32 1.21 22.90
C GLU A 10 -21.06 1.98 23.31
N LYS A 11 -20.26 1.43 24.22
CA LYS A 11 -18.98 2.00 24.71
C LYS A 11 -17.78 1.13 24.37
N SER A 12 -17.96 0.16 23.48
CA SER A 12 -16.89 -0.77 23.09
C SER A 12 -15.79 -0.04 22.33
N LEU A 13 -14.56 -0.54 22.48
CA LEU A 13 -13.42 -0.03 21.71
C LEU A 13 -13.68 -0.20 20.19
N GLY A 14 -14.31 -1.30 19.78
CA GLY A 14 -14.64 -1.55 18.37
C GLY A 14 -15.54 -0.48 17.75
N LEU A 15 -16.58 -0.02 18.48
CA LEU A 15 -17.44 1.07 18.00
C LEU A 15 -16.68 2.40 17.90
N LEU A 16 -15.83 2.68 18.89
CA LEU A 16 -14.98 3.88 18.87
C LEU A 16 -13.99 3.83 17.69
N THR A 17 -13.38 2.68 17.43
CA THR A 17 -12.48 2.47 16.29
C THR A 17 -13.20 2.69 14.98
N SER A 18 -14.39 2.11 14.79
CA SER A 18 -15.16 2.28 13.55
C SER A 18 -15.46 3.76 13.26
N LYS A 19 -15.96 4.50 14.27
CA LYS A 19 -16.23 5.93 14.12
C LYS A 19 -14.93 6.74 13.91
N PHE A 20 -13.84 6.40 14.61
CA PHE A 20 -12.55 7.06 14.46
C PHE A 20 -12.00 6.90 13.03
N VAL A 21 -12.13 5.71 12.46
CA VAL A 21 -11.72 5.44 11.07
C VAL A 21 -12.58 6.20 10.07
N SER A 22 -13.90 6.29 10.28
CA SER A 22 -14.76 7.13 9.43
C SER A 22 -14.33 8.59 9.43
N LEU A 23 -14.08 9.18 10.60
CA LEU A 23 -13.58 10.57 10.71
C LEU A 23 -12.22 10.75 10.01
N LEU A 24 -11.36 9.74 10.09
CA LEU A 24 -10.05 9.75 9.47
C LEU A 24 -10.09 9.63 7.94
N GLN A 25 -11.07 8.90 7.41
CA GLN A 25 -11.31 8.77 5.97
C GLN A 25 -12.04 9.98 5.36
N GLU A 26 -12.88 10.65 6.15
CA GLU A 26 -13.60 11.88 5.78
C GLU A 26 -12.71 13.13 5.92
N ALA A 27 -11.60 13.05 6.66
CA ALA A 27 -10.68 14.16 6.85
C ALA A 27 -10.02 14.60 5.55
N GLU A 28 -10.07 15.91 5.27
CA GLU A 28 -9.38 16.55 4.15
C GLU A 28 -7.86 16.31 4.27
N ASP A 29 -7.21 15.99 3.15
CA ASP A 29 -5.79 15.59 3.06
C ASP A 29 -5.39 14.35 3.89
N GLY A 30 -6.37 13.60 4.41
CA GLY A 30 -6.12 12.47 5.30
C GLY A 30 -5.47 12.88 6.63
N VAL A 31 -5.59 14.14 7.04
CA VAL A 31 -5.03 14.67 8.29
C VAL A 31 -6.14 14.82 9.33
N LEU A 32 -6.06 14.07 10.42
CA LEU A 32 -7.03 14.16 11.51
C LEU A 32 -6.42 14.83 12.75
N ASP A 33 -7.13 15.83 13.29
CA ASP A 33 -6.84 16.38 14.61
C ASP A 33 -7.42 15.48 15.72
N ILE A 34 -6.54 14.98 16.57
CA ILE A 34 -6.85 14.03 17.64
C ILE A 34 -7.82 14.64 18.65
N LYS A 35 -7.70 15.95 18.94
CA LYS A 35 -8.57 16.61 19.92
C LYS A 35 -10.00 16.72 19.39
N SER A 36 -10.16 17.20 18.17
CA SER A 36 -11.44 17.26 17.48
C SER A 36 -12.09 15.88 17.37
N ALA A 37 -11.31 14.85 16.99
CA ALA A 37 -11.82 13.49 16.94
C ALA A 37 -12.26 12.97 18.32
N ALA A 38 -11.49 13.26 19.38
CA ALA A 38 -11.84 12.85 20.74
C ALA A 38 -13.15 13.51 21.25
N ASP A 39 -13.36 14.78 20.88
CA ASP A 39 -14.57 15.52 21.23
C ASP A 39 -15.79 14.98 20.45
N GLN A 40 -15.65 14.72 19.15
CA GLN A 40 -16.71 14.14 18.30
C GLN A 40 -17.08 12.71 18.69
N LEU A 41 -16.11 11.91 19.12
CA LEU A 41 -16.34 10.56 19.60
C LEU A 41 -16.96 10.53 21.02
N ALA A 42 -17.20 11.69 21.63
CA ALA A 42 -17.75 11.87 22.97
C ALA A 42 -17.08 10.97 24.01
N VAL A 43 -15.77 10.72 23.83
CA VAL A 43 -15.05 9.76 24.65
C VAL A 43 -14.81 10.39 26.02
N ARG A 44 -15.62 10.00 27.01
CA ARG A 44 -15.44 10.43 28.41
C ARG A 44 -14.01 10.14 28.96
N GLN A 45 -13.26 9.25 28.31
CA GLN A 45 -11.91 8.84 28.70
C GLN A 45 -10.91 8.98 27.54
N LYS A 46 -10.05 10.00 27.59
CA LYS A 46 -8.97 10.23 26.61
C LYS A 46 -8.01 9.04 26.41
N ARG A 47 -8.03 8.06 27.32
CA ARG A 47 -7.23 6.84 27.24
C ARG A 47 -7.57 5.95 26.03
N ARG A 48 -8.83 5.90 25.57
CA ARG A 48 -9.24 5.01 24.47
C ARG A 48 -8.68 5.43 23.11
N ILE A 49 -8.42 6.72 22.92
CA ILE A 49 -7.80 7.23 21.70
C ILE A 49 -6.41 6.62 21.52
N TYR A 50 -5.61 6.52 22.59
CA TYR A 50 -4.29 5.89 22.51
C TYR A 50 -4.35 4.40 22.22
N ASP A 51 -5.37 3.69 22.70
CA ASP A 51 -5.55 2.28 22.35
C ASP A 51 -5.75 2.13 20.83
N ILE A 52 -6.53 3.02 20.22
CA ILE A 52 -6.80 3.02 18.78
C ILE A 52 -5.54 3.45 18.01
N THR A 53 -4.94 4.58 18.36
CA THR A 53 -3.80 5.13 17.63
C THR A 53 -2.59 4.20 17.70
N ASN A 54 -2.27 3.62 18.87
CA ASN A 54 -1.10 2.74 18.99
C ASN A 54 -1.25 1.47 18.14
N VAL A 55 -2.45 0.92 18.04
CA VAL A 55 -2.71 -0.25 17.18
C VAL A 55 -2.61 0.13 15.72
N LEU A 56 -3.25 1.23 15.29
CA LEU A 56 -3.20 1.69 13.91
C LEU A 56 -1.79 2.11 13.48
N GLU A 57 -1.01 2.72 14.37
CA GLU A 57 0.40 3.08 14.17
C GLU A 57 1.27 1.82 14.11
N GLY A 58 1.03 0.85 15.00
CA GLY A 58 1.73 -0.44 14.99
C GLY A 58 1.48 -1.27 13.73
N ILE A 59 0.31 -1.12 13.10
CA ILE A 59 0.01 -1.72 11.78
C ILE A 59 0.59 -0.87 10.63
N GLY A 60 0.91 0.40 10.87
CA GLY A 60 1.39 1.33 9.84
C GLY A 60 0.28 1.97 8.99
N LEU A 61 -0.97 1.95 9.47
CA LEU A 61 -2.11 2.61 8.80
C LEU A 61 -2.20 4.10 9.11
N ILE A 62 -1.52 4.56 10.16
CA ILE A 62 -1.41 5.98 10.50
C ILE A 62 0.03 6.35 10.85
N GLU A 63 0.36 7.63 10.67
CA GLU A 63 1.63 8.21 11.09
C GLU A 63 1.38 9.49 11.89
N LYS A 64 2.21 9.74 12.91
CA LYS A 64 2.09 10.95 13.73
C LYS A 64 2.75 12.14 13.04
N LYS A 65 1.95 13.13 12.63
CA LYS A 65 2.44 14.40 12.06
C LYS A 65 2.85 15.38 13.15
N SER A 66 2.08 15.46 14.23
CA SER A 66 2.39 16.30 15.40
C SER A 66 1.71 15.77 16.67
N LYS A 67 1.92 16.43 17.82
CA LYS A 67 1.36 15.98 19.12
C LYS A 67 -0.15 15.72 19.09
N ASN A 68 -0.90 16.48 18.28
CA ASN A 68 -2.35 16.36 18.16
C ASN A 68 -2.81 16.01 16.74
N SER A 69 -1.91 15.66 15.82
CA SER A 69 -2.26 15.45 14.41
C SER A 69 -1.68 14.13 13.91
N ILE A 70 -2.53 13.33 13.27
CA ILE A 70 -2.16 12.08 12.62
C ILE A 70 -2.55 12.11 11.15
N VAL A 71 -1.82 11.35 10.34
CA VAL A 71 -2.05 11.20 8.91
C VAL A 71 -2.49 9.77 8.62
N TRP A 72 -3.54 9.61 7.83
CA TRP A 72 -4.01 8.34 7.30
C TRP A 72 -3.09 7.85 6.18
N LYS A 73 -2.58 6.64 6.31
CA LYS A 73 -1.76 5.94 5.29
C LYS A 73 -2.51 4.77 4.64
N GLY A 74 -3.57 4.27 5.28
CA GLY A 74 -4.43 3.25 4.68
C GLY A 74 -5.12 3.78 3.42
N GLY A 75 -5.24 2.98 2.37
CA GLY A 75 -5.99 3.41 1.18
C GLY A 75 -7.43 3.80 1.54
N GLY A 76 -7.88 4.97 1.10
CA GLY A 76 -9.21 5.48 1.39
C GLY A 76 -9.54 6.73 0.56
N PRO A 77 -10.83 7.07 0.40
CA PRO A 77 -11.30 8.09 -0.56
C PRO A 77 -10.83 9.54 -0.33
N GLY A 78 -9.97 9.80 0.66
CA GLY A 78 -9.45 11.14 0.98
C GLY A 78 -7.96 11.25 1.32
N SER A 79 -7.17 10.16 1.26
CA SER A 79 -5.71 10.21 1.54
C SER A 79 -4.94 9.59 0.42
N ASN A 80 -3.91 10.26 -0.12
CA ASN A 80 -2.71 9.83 -0.89
C ASN A 80 -2.82 8.62 -1.85
N THR A 81 -4.02 8.09 -2.05
CA THR A 81 -4.33 6.85 -2.74
C THR A 81 -4.27 7.11 -4.22
N GLN A 82 -4.61 8.33 -4.66
CA GLN A 82 -4.40 8.73 -6.04
C GLN A 82 -2.90 8.76 -6.36
N GLU A 83 -2.06 9.47 -5.59
CA GLU A 83 -0.61 9.50 -5.83
C GLU A 83 0.05 8.11 -5.71
N PHE A 84 -0.39 7.31 -4.73
CA PHE A 84 0.09 5.93 -4.57
C PHE A 84 -0.37 5.01 -5.71
N THR A 85 -1.63 5.13 -6.14
CA THR A 85 -2.18 4.35 -7.25
C THR A 85 -1.55 4.78 -8.56
N ASP A 86 -1.34 6.08 -8.78
CA ASP A 86 -0.69 6.64 -9.96
C ASP A 86 0.79 6.20 -10.01
N ARG A 87 1.51 6.23 -8.87
CA ARG A 87 2.86 5.63 -8.82
C ARG A 87 2.82 4.12 -9.05
N ALA A 88 1.84 3.41 -8.50
CA ALA A 88 1.73 1.97 -8.68
C ALA A 88 1.40 1.60 -10.14
N THR A 89 0.59 2.40 -10.84
CA THR A 89 0.30 2.19 -12.27
C THR A 89 1.51 2.53 -13.13
N MET A 90 2.23 3.62 -12.83
CA MET A 90 3.49 3.95 -13.51
C MET A 90 4.54 2.85 -13.35
N LEU A 91 4.79 2.40 -12.12
CA LEU A 91 5.76 1.33 -11.83
C LEU A 91 5.37 0.01 -12.51
N LYS A 92 4.07 -0.31 -12.59
CA LYS A 92 3.60 -1.47 -13.35
C LYS A 92 3.86 -1.33 -14.85
N GLY A 93 3.72 -0.12 -15.40
CA GLY A 93 4.09 0.19 -16.77
C GLY A 93 5.58 -0.03 -17.02
N GLU A 94 6.43 0.54 -16.17
CA GLU A 94 7.88 0.42 -16.25
C GLU A 94 8.33 -1.05 -16.15
N ILE A 95 7.75 -1.84 -15.24
CA ILE A 95 8.01 -3.29 -15.15
C ILE A 95 7.68 -3.99 -16.47
N SER A 96 6.55 -3.65 -17.10
CA SER A 96 6.16 -4.26 -18.38
C SER A 96 7.08 -3.87 -19.54
N GLU A 97 7.58 -2.63 -19.55
CA GLU A 97 8.55 -2.17 -20.55
C GLU A 97 9.90 -2.86 -20.38
N LEU A 98 10.37 -2.98 -19.14
CA LEU A 98 11.61 -3.68 -18.82
C LEU A 98 11.55 -5.17 -19.18
N ASP A 99 10.42 -5.85 -18.92
CA ASP A 99 10.21 -7.25 -19.29
C ASP A 99 10.22 -7.46 -20.82
N GLN A 100 9.66 -6.52 -21.60
CA GLN A 100 9.75 -6.57 -23.06
C GLN A 100 11.18 -6.40 -23.55
N HIS A 101 11.94 -5.49 -22.94
CA HIS A 101 13.31 -5.24 -23.32
C HIS A 101 14.21 -6.43 -22.98
N GLU A 102 14.03 -7.06 -21.82
CA GLU A 102 14.74 -8.28 -21.43
C GLU A 102 14.48 -9.42 -22.42
N LYS A 103 13.22 -9.65 -22.80
CA LYS A 103 12.86 -10.65 -23.82
C LYS A 103 13.53 -10.42 -25.18
N MET A 104 13.64 -9.16 -25.59
CA MET A 104 14.30 -8.81 -26.85
C MET A 104 15.80 -9.10 -26.80
N LEU A 105 16.45 -8.83 -25.66
CA LEU A 105 17.86 -9.12 -25.45
C LEU A 105 18.11 -10.63 -25.42
N ASP A 106 17.24 -11.40 -24.77
CA ASP A 106 17.31 -12.86 -24.76
C ASP A 106 17.16 -13.48 -26.15
N GLN A 107 16.27 -12.93 -26.99
CA GLN A 107 16.15 -13.37 -28.39
C GLN A 107 17.42 -13.12 -29.20
N HIS A 108 18.03 -11.94 -29.07
CA HIS A 108 19.29 -11.63 -29.74
C HIS A 108 20.42 -12.54 -29.27
N ARG A 109 20.51 -12.79 -27.96
CA ARG A 109 21.48 -13.72 -27.39
C ARG A 109 21.30 -15.13 -27.96
N GLN A 110 20.07 -15.63 -28.00
CA GLN A 110 19.76 -16.95 -28.54
C GLN A 110 20.09 -17.03 -30.04
N TYR A 111 19.77 -15.99 -30.82
CA TYR A 111 20.11 -15.94 -32.24
C TYR A 111 21.63 -16.01 -32.47
N MET A 112 22.40 -15.26 -31.68
CA MET A 112 23.86 -15.28 -31.71
C MET A 112 24.40 -16.67 -31.38
N ASP A 113 23.93 -17.28 -30.28
CA ASP A 113 24.36 -18.62 -29.85
C ASP A 113 24.08 -19.68 -30.94
N VAL A 114 22.91 -19.62 -31.58
CA VAL A 114 22.56 -20.52 -32.70
C VAL A 114 23.46 -20.27 -33.89
N SER A 115 23.72 -19.01 -34.25
CA SER A 115 24.55 -18.64 -35.40
C SER A 115 26.00 -19.11 -35.22
N PHE A 116 26.58 -18.89 -34.03
CA PHE A 116 27.91 -19.40 -33.69
C PHE A 116 27.96 -20.94 -33.70
N SER A 117 26.93 -21.61 -33.20
CA SER A 117 26.85 -23.08 -33.23
C SER A 117 26.74 -23.64 -34.66
N VAL A 118 26.02 -22.94 -35.55
CA VAL A 118 25.87 -23.33 -36.96
C VAL A 118 27.17 -23.10 -37.71
N ASP A 119 27.81 -21.94 -37.56
CA ASP A 119 29.09 -21.65 -38.21
C ASP A 119 30.19 -22.60 -37.74
N SER A 120 30.27 -22.89 -36.43
CA SER A 120 31.24 -23.84 -35.88
C SER A 120 31.12 -25.24 -36.51
N ARG A 121 29.88 -25.74 -36.67
CA ARG A 121 29.60 -27.02 -37.37
C ARG A 121 29.98 -26.98 -38.84
N ARG A 122 29.75 -25.85 -39.51
CA ARG A 122 30.05 -25.65 -40.93
C ARG A 122 31.56 -25.60 -41.19
N THR A 123 32.33 -25.02 -40.27
CA THR A 123 33.80 -25.06 -40.30
C THR A 123 34.35 -26.46 -40.07
N GLN A 124 33.80 -27.24 -39.13
CA GLN A 124 34.23 -28.64 -38.91
C GLN A 124 33.93 -29.55 -40.10
N ALA A 125 32.77 -29.42 -40.74
CA ALA A 125 32.40 -30.24 -41.90
C ALA A 125 33.27 -29.99 -43.14
N LYS A 126 33.89 -28.81 -43.27
CA LYS A 126 34.83 -28.49 -44.36
C LYS A 126 36.25 -29.03 -44.14
N CYS A 127 36.59 -29.47 -42.93
CA CYS A 127 37.93 -29.95 -42.58
C CYS A 127 38.07 -31.48 -42.56
N GLN A 128 37.07 -32.25 -43.01
CA GLN A 128 37.21 -33.70 -43.15
C GLN A 128 37.93 -34.04 -44.47
N PRO A 129 39.08 -34.75 -44.44
CA PRO A 129 39.76 -35.16 -45.67
C PRO A 129 38.98 -36.30 -46.36
N LEU A 130 39.01 -36.30 -47.69
CA LEU A 130 38.47 -37.36 -48.57
C LEU A 130 39.15 -38.70 -48.35
#